data_AF-A0A1E7KHJ7-F1
#
_entry.id   AF-A0A1E7KHJ7-F1
#
_cell.length_a   1.000
_cell.length_b   1.000
_cell.length_c   1.000
_cell.angle_alpha   90.00
_cell.angle_beta   90.00
_cell.angle_gamma   90.00
#
_symmetry.space_group_name_H-M   'P 1'
#
loop_
_entity.id
_entity.type
_entity.pdbx_description
1 polymer ?
#
loop_
_entity_poly.entity_id
_entity_poly.type
_entity_poly.pdbx_seq_one_letter_code
_entity_poly.pdbx_strand_id
1 'polypeptide(L)'
;MRGVLRLCGAVGAGTLATVLFSGRGAGGGHGERADDASSAPERSGTDSGAVSREELQGDWIHPAADPREAMTLAFDGQEVRTIPVADGPACTGGMTGDTSFTLKCRRGGTDYGSGRAESLAGDILEVTWRSGRTTTFTKVVAPPSPPRTAAADTPVPDLSPG
;
A
#
# COMPACT_ATOMS: atom_id res chain seq x y z
N MET A 1 -17.31 52.55 2.29
CA MET A 1 -18.06 52.89 3.53
C MET A 1 -17.45 52.08 4.68
N ARG A 2 -17.57 52.52 5.94
CA ARG A 2 -16.99 51.84 7.12
C ARG A 2 -17.90 50.69 7.59
N GLY A 3 -17.33 49.59 8.13
CA GLY A 3 -18.07 48.44 8.69
C GLY A 3 -17.33 47.73 9.84
N VAL A 4 -18.00 47.56 10.98
CA VAL A 4 -17.47 47.56 12.37
C VAL A 4 -18.36 46.64 13.24
N LEU A 5 -17.91 45.73 14.14
CA LEU A 5 -16.57 45.39 14.65
C LEU A 5 -16.55 43.96 15.31
N ARG A 6 -15.35 43.40 15.59
CA ARG A 6 -14.97 42.46 16.70
C ARG A 6 -15.96 41.42 17.27
N LEU A 7 -15.46 40.18 17.44
CA LEU A 7 -15.65 39.27 18.60
C LEU A 7 -14.26 38.62 18.85
N CYS A 8 -13.56 38.75 19.98
CA CYS A 8 -13.77 38.11 21.29
C CYS A 8 -14.10 36.59 21.20
N GLY A 9 -13.32 35.64 21.72
CA GLY A 9 -12.01 35.67 22.39
C GLY A 9 -11.82 34.45 23.32
N ALA A 10 -10.62 33.89 23.44
CA ALA A 10 -10.25 32.92 24.50
C ALA A 10 -8.72 32.81 24.61
N VAL A 11 -8.16 33.09 25.80
CA VAL A 11 -6.74 32.91 26.12
C VAL A 11 -6.60 31.62 26.92
N GLY A 12 -5.85 30.64 26.39
CA GLY A 12 -5.49 29.40 27.09
C GLY A 12 -4.01 29.41 27.46
N ALA A 13 -3.69 29.48 28.75
CA ALA A 13 -2.32 29.38 29.25
C ALA A 13 -1.94 27.90 29.49
N GLY A 14 -0.71 27.51 29.12
CA GLY A 14 -0.26 26.11 29.19
C GLY A 14 1.25 25.92 29.20
N THR A 15 1.86 26.08 30.37
CA THR A 15 3.11 25.45 30.87
C THR A 15 4.36 25.32 29.97
N LEU A 16 5.39 26.02 30.44
CA LEU A 16 6.82 25.90 30.17
C LEU A 16 7.37 24.49 29.89
N ALA A 17 8.21 24.37 28.85
CA ALA A 17 9.30 23.39 28.78
C ALA A 17 10.53 24.04 28.13
N THR A 18 11.47 24.51 28.96
CA THR A 18 12.72 25.13 28.50
C THR A 18 13.71 24.06 28.03
N VAL A 19 13.82 23.85 26.72
CA VAL A 19 14.91 23.04 26.14
C VAL A 19 16.07 23.98 25.78
N LEU A 20 17.10 23.98 26.63
CA LEU A 20 18.32 24.75 26.44
C LEU A 20 19.17 24.13 25.31
N PHE A 21 19.12 24.70 24.11
CA PHE A 21 20.08 24.39 23.05
C PHE A 21 21.01 25.58 22.78
N SER A 22 22.12 25.61 23.51
CA SER A 22 23.17 26.64 23.40
C SER A 22 24.05 26.43 22.15
N GLY A 23 23.46 26.61 20.96
CA GLY A 23 24.16 26.58 19.67
C GLY A 23 24.65 27.97 19.24
N ARG A 24 25.88 28.32 19.61
CA ARG A 24 26.47 29.66 19.36
C ARG A 24 27.05 29.77 17.95
N GLY A 25 26.35 30.45 17.03
CA GLY A 25 26.85 30.82 15.70
C GLY A 25 26.16 32.08 15.18
N ALA A 26 26.92 33.11 14.80
CA ALA A 26 26.40 34.45 14.52
C ALA A 26 26.32 34.77 13.02
N GLY A 27 25.31 35.57 12.63
CA GLY A 27 25.17 36.14 11.29
C GLY A 27 23.75 36.64 11.04
N GLY A 28 23.53 37.96 11.09
CA GLY A 28 22.19 38.56 11.02
C GLY A 28 21.72 38.88 9.60
N GLY A 29 20.39 38.93 9.41
CA GLY A 29 19.74 39.38 8.18
C GLY A 29 18.21 39.40 8.35
N HIS A 30 17.59 40.57 8.20
CA HIS A 30 16.15 40.80 8.43
C HIS A 30 15.34 40.54 7.15
N GLY A 31 14.21 39.82 7.24
CA GLY A 31 13.30 39.60 6.11
C GLY A 31 12.04 38.81 6.51
N GLU A 32 10.86 39.29 6.10
CA GLU A 32 9.56 38.84 6.63
C GLU A 32 8.87 37.76 5.77
N ARG A 33 8.49 36.63 6.39
CA ARG A 33 7.15 35.99 6.26
C ARG A 33 7.05 34.68 7.06
N ALA A 34 6.01 34.58 7.89
CA ALA A 34 5.41 33.32 8.32
C ALA A 34 4.44 32.87 7.19
N ASP A 35 4.65 31.70 6.60
CA ASP A 35 4.01 30.41 6.97
C ASP A 35 2.64 30.22 6.32
N ASP A 36 2.64 29.65 5.11
CA ASP A 36 1.58 28.76 4.66
C ASP A 36 2.17 27.73 3.67
N ALA A 37 3.01 26.85 4.21
CA ALA A 37 3.57 25.70 3.52
C ALA A 37 3.24 24.45 4.33
N SER A 38 2.10 23.84 4.01
CA SER A 38 1.67 22.56 4.57
C SER A 38 2.80 21.54 4.46
N SER A 39 3.46 21.28 5.58
CA SER A 39 4.58 20.36 5.66
C SER A 39 4.04 18.94 5.62
N ALA A 40 3.88 18.42 4.40
CA ALA A 40 3.85 16.98 4.20
C ALA A 40 5.11 16.39 4.85
N PRO A 41 5.02 15.26 5.57
CA PRO A 41 6.20 14.64 6.14
C PRO A 41 7.12 14.23 4.99
N GLU A 42 8.27 14.89 4.88
CA GLU A 42 9.35 14.45 4.01
C GLU A 42 9.79 13.07 4.51
N ARG A 43 9.32 12.01 3.83
CA ARG A 43 9.87 10.67 4.02
C ARG A 43 11.33 10.75 3.57
N SER A 44 12.24 10.83 4.54
CA SER A 44 13.67 10.75 4.30
C SER A 44 13.94 9.50 3.47
N GLY A 45 14.47 9.71 2.26
CA GLY A 45 14.84 8.62 1.36
C GLY A 45 15.85 7.72 2.05
N THR A 46 15.34 6.63 2.61
CA THR A 46 16.10 5.57 3.24
C THR A 46 16.12 4.43 2.24
N ASP A 47 17.29 3.87 1.95
CA ASP A 47 17.51 2.85 0.93
C ASP A 47 16.42 1.79 0.87
N SER A 48 15.45 1.98 -0.03
CA SER A 48 14.67 0.89 -0.59
C SER A 48 15.65 0.00 -1.34
N GLY A 49 16.11 -1.07 -0.69
CA GLY A 49 16.85 -2.15 -1.36
C GLY A 49 16.12 -2.50 -2.65
N ALA A 50 16.83 -2.48 -3.77
CA ALA A 50 16.21 -2.41 -5.09
C ALA A 50 15.33 -3.64 -5.37
N VAL A 51 14.01 -3.48 -5.20
CA VAL A 51 13.03 -4.54 -5.42
C VAL A 51 13.06 -4.95 -6.89
N SER A 52 13.41 -6.20 -7.16
CA SER A 52 13.42 -6.76 -8.50
C SER A 52 12.05 -7.27 -8.92
N ARG A 53 11.84 -7.40 -10.23
CA ARG A 53 10.60 -7.95 -10.79
C ARG A 53 10.41 -9.43 -10.43
N GLU A 54 11.52 -10.13 -10.27
CA GLU A 54 11.61 -11.55 -9.94
C GLU A 54 11.15 -11.82 -8.51
N GLU A 55 11.43 -10.91 -7.56
CA GLU A 55 10.98 -11.02 -6.18
C GLU A 55 9.47 -10.74 -6.01
N LEU A 56 8.92 -9.85 -6.86
CA LEU A 56 7.49 -9.54 -6.91
C LEU A 56 6.61 -10.70 -7.37
N GLN A 57 7.17 -11.76 -7.97
CA GLN A 57 6.38 -12.86 -8.54
C GLN A 57 5.50 -13.57 -7.50
N GLY A 58 4.28 -13.90 -7.92
CA GLY A 58 3.27 -14.60 -7.11
C GLY A 58 2.06 -13.74 -6.75
N ASP A 59 1.20 -14.32 -5.91
CA ASP A 59 0.00 -13.66 -5.38
C ASP A 59 0.30 -12.98 -4.03
N TRP A 60 -0.26 -11.79 -3.83
CA TRP A 60 -0.10 -10.97 -2.62
C TRP A 60 -1.47 -10.50 -2.14
N ILE A 61 -1.83 -10.76 -0.88
CA ILE A 61 -3.14 -10.38 -0.33
C ILE A 61 -3.01 -9.13 0.54
N HIS A 62 -3.88 -8.15 0.30
CA HIS A 62 -4.18 -7.08 1.24
C HIS A 62 -5.45 -7.47 2.02
N PRO A 63 -5.34 -7.90 3.29
CA PRO A 63 -6.50 -8.08 4.15
C PRO A 63 -7.01 -6.71 4.61
N ALA A 64 -8.31 -6.47 4.51
CA ALA A 64 -8.97 -5.26 5.00
C ALA A 64 -10.18 -5.63 5.87
N ALA A 65 -10.55 -4.72 6.78
CA ALA A 65 -11.72 -4.91 7.63
C ALA A 65 -13.05 -4.77 6.85
N ASP A 66 -13.08 -3.93 5.81
CA ASP A 66 -14.13 -3.94 4.80
C ASP A 66 -13.76 -4.95 3.70
N PRO A 67 -14.57 -6.00 3.44
CA PRO A 67 -14.31 -6.96 2.36
C PRO A 67 -14.33 -6.34 0.96
N ARG A 68 -14.84 -5.10 0.80
CA ARG A 68 -14.78 -4.32 -0.45
C ARG A 68 -13.40 -3.73 -0.73
N GLU A 69 -12.58 -3.56 0.31
CA GLU A 69 -11.20 -3.06 0.19
C GLU A 69 -10.18 -4.21 0.16
N ALA A 70 -10.55 -5.40 0.64
CA ALA A 70 -9.70 -6.59 0.58
C ALA A 70 -9.50 -7.05 -0.89
N MET A 71 -8.24 -7.27 -1.27
CA MET A 71 -7.88 -7.66 -2.64
C MET A 71 -6.60 -8.48 -2.70
N THR A 72 -6.48 -9.31 -3.73
CA THR A 72 -5.22 -9.93 -4.15
C THR A 72 -4.61 -9.12 -5.30
N LEU A 73 -3.32 -8.85 -5.22
CA LEU A 73 -2.49 -8.35 -6.32
C LEU A 73 -1.57 -9.49 -6.77
N ALA A 74 -1.62 -9.85 -8.05
CA ALA A 74 -0.84 -10.96 -8.61
C ALA A 74 0.11 -10.45 -9.69
N PHE A 75 1.36 -10.93 -9.64
CA PHE A 75 2.40 -10.69 -10.65
C PHE A 75 2.79 -12.02 -11.29
N ASP A 76 2.72 -12.08 -12.62
CA ASP A 76 3.05 -13.25 -13.44
C ASP A 76 3.86 -12.81 -14.68
N GLY A 77 5.18 -12.80 -14.52
CA GLY A 77 6.16 -12.34 -15.49
C GLY A 77 6.02 -10.85 -15.86
N GLN A 78 5.20 -10.55 -16.87
CA GLN A 78 4.84 -9.20 -17.27
C GLN A 78 3.37 -8.84 -16.98
N GLU A 79 2.51 -9.83 -16.75
CA GLU A 79 1.11 -9.60 -16.38
C GLU A 79 1.02 -9.16 -14.92
N VAL A 80 0.15 -8.18 -14.67
CA VAL A 80 -0.25 -7.79 -13.32
C VAL A 80 -1.77 -7.70 -13.28
N ARG A 81 -2.38 -8.22 -12.22
CA ARG A 81 -3.84 -8.20 -12.03
C ARG A 81 -4.23 -7.99 -10.57
N THR A 82 -5.35 -7.29 -10.36
CA THR A 82 -6.03 -7.22 -9.05
C THR A 82 -7.32 -8.02 -9.08
N ILE A 83 -7.51 -8.83 -8.04
CA ILE A 83 -8.68 -9.68 -7.81
C ILE A 83 -9.31 -9.21 -6.49
N PRO A 84 -10.45 -8.50 -6.50
CA PRO A 84 -11.13 -8.09 -5.28
C PRO A 84 -11.77 -9.29 -4.59
N VAL A 85 -11.83 -9.28 -3.25
CA VAL A 85 -12.46 -10.34 -2.46
C VAL A 85 -14.00 -10.25 -2.52
N ALA A 86 -14.55 -9.05 -2.69
CA ALA A 86 -15.98 -8.78 -2.90
C ALA A 86 -16.23 -8.02 -4.21
N ASP A 87 -17.33 -7.26 -4.31
CA ASP A 87 -17.83 -6.54 -5.51
C ASP A 87 -16.94 -5.40 -6.07
N GLY A 88 -15.65 -5.38 -5.74
CA GLY A 88 -14.69 -4.41 -6.25
C GLY A 88 -14.44 -4.50 -7.77
N PRO A 89 -13.69 -3.54 -8.33
CA PRO A 89 -13.25 -3.61 -9.72
C PRO A 89 -12.02 -4.52 -9.86
N ALA A 90 -12.17 -5.66 -10.55
CA ALA A 90 -11.01 -6.39 -11.06
C ALA A 90 -10.29 -5.56 -12.13
N CYS A 91 -8.97 -5.50 -12.05
CA CYS A 91 -8.12 -4.76 -12.99
C CYS A 91 -7.02 -5.67 -13.55
N THR A 92 -6.67 -5.49 -14.82
CA THR A 92 -5.60 -6.25 -15.49
C THR A 92 -4.71 -5.34 -16.30
N GLY A 93 -3.44 -5.70 -16.44
CA GLY A 93 -2.44 -4.94 -17.16
C GLY A 93 -1.07 -5.57 -16.99
N GLY A 94 -0.04 -4.75 -16.77
CA GLY A 94 1.31 -5.27 -16.72
C GLY A 94 2.38 -4.31 -16.21
N MET A 95 3.58 -4.86 -16.07
CA MET A 95 4.78 -4.13 -15.68
C MET A 95 5.14 -3.07 -16.73
N THR A 96 5.51 -1.88 -16.25
CA THR A 96 6.05 -0.77 -17.05
C THR A 96 7.49 -0.41 -16.67
N GLY A 97 8.05 -1.11 -15.68
CA GLY A 97 9.45 -1.08 -15.25
C GLY A 97 9.72 -2.29 -14.36
N ASP A 98 10.71 -2.20 -13.48
CA ASP A 98 11.04 -3.31 -12.56
C ASP A 98 10.11 -3.36 -11.35
N THR A 99 9.72 -2.18 -10.84
CA THR A 99 8.79 -2.03 -9.70
C THR A 99 7.45 -1.38 -10.06
N SER A 100 7.33 -0.79 -11.26
CA SER A 100 6.17 0.02 -11.67
C SER A 100 5.27 -0.74 -12.64
N PHE A 101 3.96 -0.56 -12.54
CA PHE A 101 2.95 -1.26 -13.36
C PHE A 101 1.69 -0.42 -13.59
N THR A 102 0.94 -0.75 -14.64
CA THR A 102 -0.31 -0.06 -15.04
C THR A 102 -1.42 -1.08 -15.26
N LEU A 103 -2.63 -0.80 -14.74
CA LEU A 103 -3.80 -1.66 -14.78
C LEU A 103 -5.01 -0.95 -15.40
N LYS A 104 -5.89 -1.72 -16.05
CA LYS A 104 -7.19 -1.28 -16.57
C LYS A 104 -8.30 -1.98 -15.81
N CYS A 105 -9.13 -1.21 -15.12
CA CYS A 105 -10.20 -1.72 -14.25
C CYS A 105 -11.54 -1.81 -15.00
N ARG A 106 -12.20 -2.98 -14.99
CA ARG A 106 -13.43 -3.22 -15.81
C ARG A 106 -14.63 -2.30 -15.48
N ARG A 107 -14.65 -1.67 -14.31
CA ARG A 107 -15.75 -0.80 -13.83
C ARG A 107 -15.33 0.67 -13.65
N GLY A 108 -14.24 1.12 -14.27
CA GLY A 108 -13.85 2.54 -14.27
C GLY A 108 -13.25 3.07 -12.96
N GLY A 109 -13.01 2.21 -11.96
CA GLY A 109 -12.28 2.60 -10.76
C GLY A 109 -10.83 2.99 -11.09
N THR A 110 -10.41 4.19 -10.69
CA THR A 110 -9.09 4.76 -11.02
C THR A 110 -8.03 4.53 -9.96
N ASP A 111 -8.43 4.26 -8.72
CA ASP A 111 -7.56 4.25 -7.54
C ASP A 111 -6.39 3.26 -7.65
N TYR A 112 -6.62 2.15 -8.36
CA TYR A 112 -5.68 1.06 -8.61
C TYR A 112 -5.17 1.02 -10.06
N GLY A 113 -5.38 2.08 -10.85
CA GLY A 113 -5.05 2.10 -12.29
C GLY A 113 -3.54 2.09 -12.61
N SER A 114 -2.68 2.37 -11.64
CA SER A 114 -1.22 2.19 -11.74
C SER A 114 -0.59 2.27 -10.36
N GLY A 115 0.44 1.47 -10.13
CA GLY A 115 1.15 1.41 -8.85
C GLY A 115 2.65 1.20 -9.02
N ARG A 116 3.37 1.37 -7.91
CA ARG A 116 4.80 1.07 -7.77
C ARG A 116 5.03 0.32 -6.47
N ALA A 117 5.81 -0.77 -6.52
CA ALA A 117 6.39 -1.39 -5.34
C ALA A 117 7.47 -0.46 -4.76
N GLU A 118 7.28 0.02 -3.53
CA GLU A 118 8.20 0.93 -2.84
C GLU A 118 9.20 0.17 -1.96
N SER A 119 8.77 -0.94 -1.36
CA SER A 119 9.59 -1.78 -0.48
C SER A 119 9.12 -3.24 -0.50
N LEU A 120 10.07 -4.14 -0.29
CA LEU A 120 9.84 -5.56 -0.08
C LEU A 120 10.64 -6.02 1.15
N ALA A 121 9.96 -6.61 2.13
CA ALA A 121 10.55 -7.07 3.38
C ALA A 121 10.04 -8.48 3.72
N GLY A 122 10.74 -9.50 3.24
CA GLY A 122 10.29 -10.89 3.33
C GLY A 122 8.99 -11.09 2.57
N ASP A 123 7.95 -11.55 3.24
CA ASP A 123 6.61 -11.73 2.67
C ASP A 123 5.75 -10.45 2.70
N ILE A 124 6.30 -9.28 3.04
CA ILE A 124 5.58 -8.00 3.06
C ILE A 124 5.98 -7.14 1.86
N LEU A 125 4.99 -6.69 1.08
CA LEU A 125 5.13 -5.81 -0.07
C LEU A 125 4.35 -4.51 0.15
N GLU A 126 5.00 -3.36 0.02
CA GLU A 126 4.31 -2.06 0.01
C GLU A 126 4.18 -1.52 -1.42
N VAL A 127 2.95 -1.22 -1.83
CA VAL A 127 2.64 -0.61 -3.12
C VAL A 127 2.08 0.79 -2.88
N THR A 128 2.68 1.80 -3.52
CA THR A 128 2.06 3.13 -3.63
C THR A 128 1.33 3.24 -4.98
N TRP A 129 0.05 3.57 -4.90
CA TRP A 129 -0.84 3.78 -6.04
C TRP A 129 -0.77 5.22 -6.54
N ARG A 130 -1.14 5.43 -7.81
CA ARG A 130 -1.25 6.78 -8.40
C ARG A 130 -2.26 7.69 -7.68
N SER A 131 -3.20 7.12 -6.93
CA SER A 131 -4.12 7.85 -6.04
C SER A 131 -3.41 8.47 -4.81
N GLY A 132 -2.13 8.17 -4.58
CA GLY A 132 -1.39 8.54 -3.37
C GLY A 132 -1.61 7.59 -2.19
N ARG A 133 -2.50 6.59 -2.34
CA ARG A 133 -2.74 5.55 -1.35
C ARG A 133 -1.54 4.59 -1.33
N THR A 134 -1.01 4.27 -0.15
CA THR A 134 -0.10 3.11 0.02
C THR A 134 -0.92 1.93 0.53
N THR A 135 -0.65 0.73 0.01
CA THR A 135 -1.29 -0.52 0.43
C THR A 135 -0.22 -1.55 0.73
N THR A 136 -0.27 -2.13 1.93
CA THR A 136 0.60 -3.23 2.36
C THR A 136 -0.07 -4.56 2.04
N PHE A 137 0.66 -5.43 1.35
CA PHE A 137 0.25 -6.78 0.99
C PHE A 137 1.14 -7.82 1.67
N THR A 138 0.61 -9.03 1.87
CA THR A 138 1.33 -10.20 2.37
C THR A 138 1.39 -11.30 1.31
N LYS A 139 2.54 -11.93 1.10
CA LYS A 139 2.72 -12.98 0.09
C LYS A 139 1.88 -14.20 0.41
N VAL A 140 1.21 -14.76 -0.60
CA VAL A 140 0.47 -16.01 -0.47
C VAL A 140 1.45 -17.17 -0.61
N VAL A 141 1.88 -17.72 0.52
CA VAL A 141 2.58 -19.00 0.54
C VAL A 141 1.54 -20.11 0.49
N ALA A 142 1.34 -20.69 -0.71
CA ALA A 142 0.54 -21.91 -0.82
C ALA A 142 1.18 -23.01 0.04
N PRO A 143 0.41 -23.72 0.89
CA PRO A 143 0.96 -24.86 1.61
C PRO A 143 1.49 -25.89 0.60
N PRO A 144 2.57 -26.63 0.92
CA PRO A 144 3.04 -27.70 0.05
C PRO A 144 1.87 -28.65 -0.21
N SER A 145 1.56 -28.88 -1.49
CA SER A 145 0.49 -29.80 -1.89
C SER A 145 0.67 -31.11 -1.12
N PRO A 146 -0.37 -31.62 -0.43
CA PRO A 146 -0.24 -32.89 0.25
C PRO A 146 0.23 -33.93 -0.76
N PRO A 147 1.17 -34.83 -0.40
CA PRO A 147 1.65 -35.84 -1.33
C PRO A 147 0.43 -36.56 -1.88
N ARG A 148 0.35 -36.71 -3.22
CA ARG A 148 -0.64 -37.61 -3.82
C ARG A 148 -0.31 -39.02 -3.37
N THR A 149 -0.80 -39.41 -2.20
CA THR A 149 -1.06 -40.81 -1.89
C THR A 149 -1.93 -41.29 -3.01
N ALA A 150 -1.35 -42.10 -3.91
CA ALA A 150 -2.08 -42.76 -4.96
C ALA A 150 -3.32 -43.37 -4.32
N ALA A 151 -4.49 -43.10 -4.91
CA ALA A 151 -5.74 -43.66 -4.40
C ALA A 151 -5.52 -45.16 -4.25
N ALA A 152 -5.66 -45.67 -3.03
CA ALA A 152 -5.54 -47.09 -2.78
C ALA A 152 -6.63 -47.76 -3.61
N ASP A 153 -6.20 -48.50 -4.63
CA ASP A 153 -7.05 -49.30 -5.50
C ASP A 153 -7.73 -50.34 -4.60
N THR A 154 -8.88 -49.94 -4.09
CA THR A 154 -9.65 -50.70 -3.11
C THR A 154 -10.70 -51.42 -3.94
N PRO A 155 -10.53 -52.73 -4.21
CA PRO A 155 -11.45 -53.45 -5.07
C PRO A 155 -12.84 -53.36 -4.46
N VAL A 156 -13.76 -52.74 -5.20
CA VAL A 156 -15.16 -52.59 -4.78
C VAL A 156 -15.76 -54.00 -4.70
N PRO A 157 -16.27 -54.45 -3.54
CA PRO A 157 -16.89 -55.77 -3.46
C PRO A 157 -18.15 -55.78 -4.33
N ASP A 158 -18.21 -56.72 -5.26
CA ASP A 158 -19.36 -56.91 -6.13
C ASP A 158 -20.59 -57.32 -5.31
N LEU A 159 -21.59 -56.44 -5.27
CA LEU A 159 -22.88 -56.70 -4.64
C LEU A 159 -23.88 -57.18 -5.72
N SER A 160 -23.60 -58.34 -6.30
CA SER A 160 -24.58 -59.07 -7.12
C SER A 160 -25.76 -59.54 -6.25
N PRO A 161 -27.00 -59.09 -6.51
CA PRO A 161 -28.18 -59.63 -5.83
C PRO A 161 -28.57 -60.97 -6.45
N GLY A 162 -28.89 -61.95 -5.59
CA GLY A 162 -29.47 -63.25 -5.96
C GLY A 162 -30.99 -63.25 -5.96
#